data_AF-A0A2W6TFE7-F1
#
_entry.id   AF-A0A2W6TFE7-F1
#
_cell.length_a   1.000
_cell.length_b   1.000
_cell.length_c   1.000
_cell.angle_alpha   90.00
_cell.angle_beta   90.00
_cell.angle_gamma   90.00
#
_symmetry.space_group_name_H-M   'P 1'
#
loop_
_entity.id
_entity.type
_entity.pdbx_description
1 polymer ?
#
loop_
_entity_poly.entity_id
_entity_poly.type
_entity_poly.pdbx_seq_one_letter_code
_entity_poly.pdbx_strand_id
1 'polypeptide(L)'
;MKNTFRFNSLSDFHSFCNLPNPEHPLISLIDYSKVRYPVDDTELKWIQNFYSIGLKRNVNAKFNYGQQEYDFDSGVLCFVSPLQFLSLEMKPGVEVEPTGYLLLIHPDFLWGTTLAKKIKSYEFFSYQINEALFLSDKEEKIIVD
;
A
#
# COMPACT_ATOMS: atom_id res chain seq x y z
N MET A 1 -8.21 -23.42 -3.35
CA MET A 1 -8.69 -22.41 -2.38
C MET A 1 -7.70 -21.26 -2.46
N LYS A 2 -8.12 -20.08 -2.91
CA LYS A 2 -7.21 -18.92 -3.05
C LYS A 2 -6.69 -18.55 -1.65
N ASN A 3 -5.38 -18.64 -1.44
CA ASN A 3 -4.77 -18.42 -0.13
C ASN A 3 -4.73 -16.92 0.19
N THR A 4 -5.21 -16.55 1.37
CA THR A 4 -5.00 -15.20 1.92
C THR A 4 -3.64 -15.16 2.61
N PHE A 5 -2.73 -14.33 2.12
CA PHE A 5 -1.42 -14.12 2.73
C PHE A 5 -1.55 -13.37 4.06
N ARG A 6 -0.61 -13.60 4.97
CA ARG A 6 -0.51 -12.86 6.23
C ARG A 6 0.92 -12.36 6.40
N PHE A 7 1.07 -11.05 6.53
CA PHE A 7 2.36 -10.41 6.74
C PHE A 7 2.44 -9.93 8.18
N ASN A 8 3.28 -10.59 8.98
CA ASN A 8 3.52 -10.24 10.37
C ASN A 8 4.64 -9.20 10.49
N SER A 9 5.56 -9.16 9.53
CA SER A 9 6.72 -8.27 9.52
C SER A 9 6.86 -7.51 8.19
N LEU A 10 7.66 -6.44 8.19
CA LEU A 10 8.03 -5.76 6.93
C LEU A 10 8.82 -6.69 6.01
N SER A 11 9.67 -7.56 6.56
CA SER A 11 10.44 -8.54 5.80
C SER A 11 9.56 -9.55 5.06
N ASP A 12 8.41 -9.93 5.64
CA ASP A 12 7.44 -10.83 4.99
C ASP A 12 6.91 -10.19 3.71
N PHE A 13 6.54 -8.91 3.77
CA PHE A 13 6.03 -8.17 2.62
C PHE A 13 7.11 -7.90 1.58
N HIS A 14 8.32 -7.53 2.01
CA HIS A 14 9.46 -7.36 1.10
C HIS A 14 9.74 -8.65 0.32
N SER A 15 9.81 -9.79 1.02
CA SER A 15 10.04 -11.10 0.39
C SER A 15 8.92 -11.45 -0.60
N PHE A 16 7.67 -11.20 -0.21
CA PHE A 16 6.51 -11.42 -1.08
C PHE A 16 6.56 -10.57 -2.37
N CYS A 17 7.08 -9.34 -2.28
CA CYS A 17 7.21 -8.42 -3.40
C CYS A 17 8.54 -8.54 -4.18
N ASN A 18 9.34 -9.56 -3.89
CA ASN A 18 10.69 -9.76 -4.43
C ASN A 18 11.62 -8.54 -4.26
N LEU A 19 11.55 -7.91 -3.09
CA LEU A 19 12.39 -6.79 -2.69
C LEU A 19 13.55 -7.27 -1.81
N PRO A 20 14.68 -6.54 -1.77
CA PRO A 20 15.69 -6.73 -0.73
C PRO A 20 15.07 -6.58 0.66
N ASN A 21 15.72 -7.17 1.68
CA ASN A 21 15.30 -6.98 3.07
C ASN A 21 15.20 -5.49 3.42
N PRO A 22 14.24 -5.09 4.28
CA PRO A 22 14.14 -3.71 4.72
C PRO A 22 15.41 -3.30 5.48
N GLU A 23 15.85 -2.06 5.29
CA GLU A 23 17.02 -1.52 6.01
C GLU A 23 16.77 -1.42 7.52
N HIS A 24 15.50 -1.25 7.92
CA HIS A 24 15.08 -1.24 9.32
C HIS A 24 13.86 -2.16 9.54
N PRO A 25 13.81 -2.97 10.61
CA PRO A 25 12.73 -3.94 10.81
C PRO A 25 11.35 -3.30 11.07
N LEU A 26 11.30 -2.05 11.54
CA LEU A 26 10.06 -1.37 11.95
C LEU A 26 9.59 -0.27 11.01
N ILE A 27 10.39 0.17 10.04
CA ILE A 27 10.01 1.20 9.06
C ILE A 27 10.73 0.96 7.74
N SER A 28 10.04 1.15 6.63
CA SER A 28 10.61 0.95 5.30
C SER A 28 9.96 1.88 4.28
N LEU A 29 10.76 2.60 3.52
CA LEU A 29 10.32 3.37 2.36
C LEU A 29 10.72 2.60 1.09
N ILE A 30 9.74 2.27 0.27
CA ILE A 30 9.91 1.43 -0.90
C ILE A 30 9.57 2.26 -2.14
N ASP A 31 10.45 2.20 -3.14
CA ASP A 31 10.14 2.63 -4.50
C ASP A 31 9.14 1.65 -5.12
N TYR A 32 7.92 2.12 -5.36
CA TYR A 32 6.83 1.27 -5.81
C TYR A 32 7.09 0.68 -7.21
N SER A 33 7.94 1.31 -8.03
CA SER A 33 8.33 0.79 -9.34
C SER A 33 9.13 -0.51 -9.26
N LYS A 34 9.65 -0.87 -8.08
CA LYS A 34 10.39 -2.10 -7.81
C LYS A 34 9.53 -3.23 -7.24
N VAL A 35 8.28 -2.94 -6.86
CA VAL A 35 7.36 -3.95 -6.33
C VAL A 35 6.98 -4.93 -7.42
N ARG A 36 7.17 -6.23 -7.16
CA ARG A 36 6.77 -7.32 -8.07
C ARG A 36 5.88 -8.29 -7.31
N TYR A 37 4.59 -8.23 -7.57
CA TYR A 37 3.64 -9.20 -7.03
C TYR A 37 3.77 -10.54 -7.79
N PRO A 38 3.56 -11.69 -7.11
CA PRO A 38 3.54 -12.99 -7.78
C PRO A 38 2.44 -13.02 -8.86
N VAL A 39 2.84 -13.31 -10.10
CA VAL A 39 2.02 -13.14 -11.33
C VAL A 39 1.02 -14.28 -11.55
N ASP A 40 1.21 -15.42 -10.87
CA ASP A 40 0.42 -16.63 -11.12
C ASP A 40 -1.04 -16.53 -10.65
N ASP A 41 -1.37 -15.53 -9.83
CA ASP A 41 -2.71 -15.31 -9.29
C ASP A 41 -3.36 -14.06 -9.89
N THR A 42 -4.53 -14.25 -10.51
CA THR A 42 -5.39 -13.15 -11.00
C THR A 42 -5.97 -12.29 -9.88
N GLU A 43 -5.88 -12.78 -8.64
CA GLU A 43 -6.36 -12.12 -7.44
C GLU A 43 -5.47 -12.46 -6.25
N LEU A 44 -4.88 -11.45 -5.63
CA LEU A 44 -4.08 -11.58 -4.41
C LEU A 44 -4.85 -11.03 -3.22
N LYS A 45 -4.83 -11.75 -2.10
CA LYS A 45 -5.50 -11.34 -0.86
C LYS A 45 -4.52 -11.39 0.28
N TRP A 46 -4.47 -10.36 1.13
CA TRP A 46 -3.61 -10.39 2.30
C TRP A 46 -4.14 -9.60 3.49
N ILE A 47 -3.58 -9.87 4.66
CA ILE A 47 -3.71 -9.08 5.87
C ILE A 47 -2.30 -8.76 6.36
N GLN A 48 -2.07 -7.55 6.86
CA GLN A 48 -0.76 -7.10 7.36
C GLN A 48 -0.85 -6.57 8.79
N ASN A 49 0.21 -6.74 9.59
CA ASN A 49 0.26 -6.26 10.98
C ASN A 49 0.87 -4.85 11.12
N PHE A 50 1.07 -4.14 10.01
CA PHE A 50 1.69 -2.82 9.96
C PHE A 50 0.86 -1.83 9.14
N TYR A 51 1.10 -0.54 9.35
CA TYR A 51 0.50 0.52 8.55
C TYR A 51 1.20 0.58 7.18
N SER A 52 0.43 0.90 6.14
CA SER A 52 0.98 1.21 4.82
C SER A 52 0.40 2.52 4.31
N ILE A 53 1.27 3.38 3.79
CA ILE A 53 0.92 4.63 3.13
C ILE A 53 1.53 4.57 1.74
N GLY A 54 0.69 4.58 0.71
CA GLY A 54 1.12 4.43 -0.67
C GLY A 54 0.76 5.65 -1.49
N LEU A 55 1.75 6.24 -2.16
CA LEU A 55 1.56 7.18 -3.25
C LEU A 55 1.82 6.42 -4.54
N LYS A 56 0.81 6.29 -5.41
CA LYS A 56 0.91 5.43 -6.60
C LYS A 56 0.38 6.12 -7.84
N ARG A 57 1.04 5.89 -8.98
CA ARG A 57 0.57 6.22 -10.33
C ARG A 57 0.60 4.99 -11.22
N ASN A 58 -0.20 5.03 -12.30
CA ASN A 58 -0.19 4.02 -13.37
C ASN A 58 -0.31 2.56 -12.87
N VAL A 59 -1.27 2.30 -11.97
CA VAL A 59 -1.42 0.96 -11.38
C VAL A 59 -2.52 0.18 -12.11
N ASN A 60 -2.14 -0.90 -12.79
CA ASN A 60 -3.05 -1.78 -13.51
C ASN A 60 -3.59 -2.89 -12.61
N ALA A 61 -4.09 -2.50 -11.44
CA ALA A 61 -4.62 -3.43 -10.49
C ALA A 61 -5.74 -2.78 -9.70
N LYS A 62 -6.84 -3.52 -9.54
CA LYS A 62 -8.01 -3.10 -8.80
C LYS A 62 -7.88 -3.53 -7.36
N PHE A 63 -7.62 -2.56 -6.49
CA PHE A 63 -7.69 -2.79 -5.06
C PHE A 63 -9.15 -2.77 -4.62
N ASN A 64 -9.50 -3.61 -3.65
CA ASN A 64 -10.83 -3.58 -3.02
C ASN A 64 -11.08 -2.32 -2.15
N TYR A 65 -10.14 -1.37 -2.12
CA TYR A 65 -10.29 -0.07 -1.49
C TYR A 65 -9.98 1.03 -2.49
N GLY A 66 -10.79 2.09 -2.47
CA GLY A 66 -10.45 3.35 -3.13
C GLY A 66 -10.54 3.37 -4.65
N GLN A 67 -11.08 2.33 -5.29
CA GLN A 67 -11.29 2.33 -6.73
C GLN A 67 -12.74 2.05 -7.12
N GLN A 68 -13.46 3.11 -7.47
CA GLN A 68 -14.38 3.05 -8.61
C GLN A 68 -13.52 3.10 -9.90
N GLU A 69 -14.05 2.66 -11.04
CA GLU A 69 -13.37 2.81 -12.33
C GLU A 69 -13.14 4.30 -12.61
N TYR A 70 -11.94 4.80 -12.34
CA TYR A 70 -11.51 6.15 -12.68
C TYR A 70 -10.19 6.10 -13.47
N ASP A 71 -10.04 7.05 -14.39
CA ASP A 71 -8.88 7.22 -15.25
C ASP A 71 -7.62 7.49 -14.41
N PHE A 72 -6.59 6.67 -14.56
CA PHE A 72 -5.39 6.64 -13.70
C PHE A 72 -4.34 7.70 -14.08
N ASP A 73 -4.75 8.87 -14.57
CA ASP A 73 -3.82 9.92 -15.01
C ASP A 73 -3.22 10.73 -13.84
N SER A 74 -3.75 10.58 -12.62
CA SER A 74 -3.36 11.34 -11.40
C SER A 74 -2.82 10.44 -10.29
N GLY A 75 -1.98 10.99 -9.41
CA GLY A 75 -1.44 10.29 -8.24
C GLY A 75 -2.53 9.94 -7.23
N VAL A 76 -2.50 8.71 -6.72
CA VAL A 76 -3.42 8.20 -5.70
C VAL A 76 -2.66 7.98 -4.40
N LEU A 77 -3.15 8.61 -3.32
CA LEU A 77 -2.65 8.40 -1.97
C LEU A 77 -3.59 7.47 -1.20
N CYS A 78 -3.07 6.30 -0.81
CA CYS A 78 -3.80 5.26 -0.09
C CYS A 78 -3.20 5.00 1.29
N PHE A 79 -4.05 4.62 2.24
CA PHE A 79 -3.68 4.36 3.63
C PHE A 79 -4.32 3.05 4.08
N VAL A 80 -3.56 2.21 4.75
CA VAL A 80 -3.99 0.89 5.22
C VAL A 80 -3.58 0.71 6.66
N SER A 81 -4.52 0.36 7.52
CA SER A 81 -4.25 0.04 8.91
C SER A 81 -3.77 -1.41 9.09
N PRO A 82 -3.05 -1.71 10.19
CA PRO A 82 -2.86 -3.09 10.63
C PRO A 82 -4.19 -3.85 10.71
N LEU A 83 -4.13 -5.14 10.41
CA LEU A 83 -5.23 -6.10 10.43
C LEU A 83 -6.37 -5.82 9.44
N GLN A 84 -6.20 -4.84 8.56
CA GLN A 84 -7.11 -4.60 7.45
C GLN A 84 -6.91 -5.69 6.38
N PHE A 85 -8.01 -6.21 5.85
CA PHE A 85 -8.02 -7.18 4.75
C PHE A 85 -7.79 -6.43 3.45
N LEU A 86 -6.89 -6.87 2.58
CA LEU A 86 -6.61 -6.30 1.27
C LEU A 86 -6.83 -7.35 0.17
N SER A 87 -7.38 -6.92 -0.96
CA SER A 87 -7.58 -7.72 -2.15
C SER A 87 -7.17 -6.91 -3.38
N LEU A 88 -6.41 -7.55 -4.26
CA LEU A 88 -5.85 -6.97 -5.47
C LEU A 88 -6.23 -7.84 -6.65
N GLU A 89 -7.02 -7.32 -7.57
CA GLU A 89 -7.36 -7.98 -8.83
C GLU A 89 -6.45 -7.41 -9.93
N MET A 90 -5.67 -8.27 -10.57
CA MET A 90 -4.78 -7.87 -11.67
C MET A 90 -5.51 -8.04 -12.99
N LYS A 91 -5.51 -7.01 -13.86
CA LYS A 91 -6.10 -7.12 -15.20
C LYS A 91 -5.10 -7.83 -16.14
N PRO A 92 -5.40 -9.04 -16.63
CA PRO A 92 -4.48 -9.78 -17.50
C PRO A 92 -4.32 -9.07 -18.85
N GLY A 93 -3.11 -9.15 -19.41
CA GLY A 93 -2.81 -8.63 -20.76
C GLY A 93 -2.54 -7.13 -20.85
N VAL A 94 -2.46 -6.42 -19.73
CA VAL A 94 -2.09 -5.00 -19.69
C VAL A 94 -0.80 -4.84 -18.88
N GLU A 95 0.28 -4.47 -19.57
CA GLU A 95 1.53 -4.07 -18.93
C GLU A 95 1.47 -2.59 -18.61
N VAL A 96 1.76 -2.25 -17.35
CA VAL A 96 1.98 -0.86 -16.94
C VAL A 96 3.26 -0.79 -16.13
N GLU A 97 3.85 0.40 -16.14
CA GLU A 97 4.96 0.75 -15.28
C GLU A 97 4.44 1.56 -14.09
N PRO A 98 4.13 0.92 -12.95
CA PRO A 98 3.66 1.65 -11.79
C PRO A 98 4.82 2.47 -11.20
N THR A 99 4.53 3.69 -10.75
CA THR A 99 5.51 4.54 -10.07
C THR A 99 4.96 5.03 -8.73
N GLY A 100 5.85 5.61 -7.93
CA GLY A 100 5.54 6.23 -6.64
C GLY A 100 6.25 5.55 -5.48
N TYR A 101 5.68 5.66 -4.28
CA TYR A 101 6.32 5.24 -3.04
C TYR A 101 5.35 4.49 -2.14
N LEU A 102 5.90 3.56 -1.35
CA LEU A 102 5.18 2.84 -0.32
C LEU A 102 5.95 2.94 1.00
N LEU A 103 5.37 3.62 1.97
CA LEU A 103 5.91 3.72 3.33
C LEU A 103 5.20 2.70 4.22
N LEU A 104 5.98 1.79 4.78
CA LEU A 104 5.52 0.78 5.73
C LEU A 104 5.99 1.14 7.14
N ILE A 105 5.09 1.08 8.12
CA ILE A 105 5.37 1.44 9.51
C ILE A 105 4.82 0.36 10.43
N HIS A 106 5.71 -0.38 11.10
CA HIS A 106 5.32 -1.31 12.15
C HIS A 106 4.81 -0.50 13.37
N PRO A 107 3.73 -0.92 14.06
CA PRO A 107 3.18 -0.17 15.20
C PRO A 107 4.22 0.10 16.30
N ASP A 108 5.18 -0.80 16.48
CA ASP A 108 6.26 -0.64 17.47
C ASP A 108 7.19 0.54 17.16
N PHE A 109 7.31 0.96 15.90
CA PHE A 109 8.06 2.18 15.55
C PHE A 109 7.46 3.42 16.22
N LEU A 110 6.15 3.43 16.43
CA LEU A 110 5.42 4.54 17.03
C LEU A 110 5.35 4.42 18.56
N TRP A 111 5.82 3.31 19.15
CA TRP A 111 5.65 3.04 20.57
C TRP A 111 6.25 4.15 21.43
N GLY A 112 5.56 4.51 22.52
CA GLY A 112 5.94 5.62 23.41
C GLY A 112 5.64 7.02 22.87
N THR A 113 5.24 7.17 21.60
CA THR A 113 4.90 8.49 21.03
C THR A 113 3.44 8.87 21.25
N THR A 114 3.13 10.17 21.13
CA THR A 114 1.73 10.64 21.07
C THR A 114 1.01 10.10 19.84
N LEU A 115 1.74 9.88 18.73
CA LEU A 115 1.17 9.38 17.48
C LEU A 115 0.65 7.95 17.63
N ALA A 116 1.31 7.06 18.38
CA ALA A 116 0.78 5.70 18.63
C ALA A 116 -0.64 5.70 19.23
N LYS A 117 -1.00 6.73 20.00
CA LYS A 117 -2.35 6.88 20.57
C LYS A 117 -3.33 7.48 19.57
N LYS A 118 -2.90 8.48 18.80
CA LYS A 118 -3.76 9.25 17.89
C LYS A 118 -3.95 8.60 16.52
N ILE A 119 -3.01 7.78 16.06
CA ILE A 119 -3.03 7.28 14.69
C ILE A 119 -4.31 6.48 14.36
N LYS A 120 -4.87 5.79 15.36
CA LYS A 120 -6.11 5.02 15.24
C LYS A 120 -7.38 5.87 15.14
N SER A 121 -7.33 7.16 15.50
CA SER A 121 -8.46 8.08 15.37
C SER A 121 -8.49 8.82 14.04
N TYR A 122 -7.53 8.55 13.15
CA TYR A 122 -7.54 9.12 11.82
C TYR A 122 -8.38 8.21 10.90
N GLU A 123 -9.55 8.69 10.50
CA GLU A 123 -10.48 7.94 9.66
C GLU A 123 -9.91 7.61 8.27
N PHE A 124 -8.91 8.35 7.81
CA PHE A 124 -8.18 7.98 6.60
C PHE A 124 -7.37 6.69 6.77
N PHE A 125 -7.30 6.03 7.94
CA PHE A 125 -6.81 4.64 8.04
C PHE A 125 -7.93 3.61 8.17
N SER A 126 -9.17 4.02 8.47
CA SER A 126 -10.33 3.13 8.57
C SER A 126 -11.00 2.87 7.21
N TYR A 127 -10.56 3.60 6.16
CA TYR A 127 -10.97 3.54 4.75
C TYR A 127 -12.22 2.72 4.47
N GLN A 128 -13.37 3.40 4.54
CA GLN A 128 -14.55 2.97 3.81
C GLN A 128 -14.31 3.17 2.31
N ILE A 129 -14.96 2.34 1.50
CA ILE A 129 -14.71 2.03 0.08
C ILE A 129 -14.56 3.25 -0.88
N ASN A 130 -14.83 4.48 -0.46
CA ASN A 130 -14.98 5.67 -1.31
C ASN A 130 -13.88 6.75 -1.20
N GLU A 131 -12.82 6.57 -0.40
CA GLU A 131 -11.99 7.72 0.04
C GLU A 131 -10.56 7.80 -0.49
N ALA A 132 -10.21 7.13 -1.61
CA ALA A 132 -8.87 7.32 -2.19
C ALA A 132 -8.60 8.82 -2.41
N LEU A 133 -7.54 9.33 -1.79
CA LEU A 133 -7.19 10.73 -1.93
C LEU A 133 -6.47 10.90 -3.27
N PHE A 134 -7.20 11.39 -4.25
CA PHE A 134 -6.64 11.85 -5.51
C PHE A 134 -5.85 13.12 -5.23
N LEU A 135 -4.60 13.13 -5.70
CA LEU A 135 -3.73 14.28 -5.55
C LEU A 135 -3.64 15.02 -6.88
N SER A 136 -3.69 16.34 -6.81
CA SER A 136 -3.19 17.17 -7.90
C SER A 136 -1.67 17.01 -8.04
N ASP A 137 -1.13 17.28 -9.24
CA ASP A 137 0.33 17.27 -9.46
C ASP A 137 1.08 18.17 -8.47
N LYS A 138 0.47 19.28 -8.04
CA LYS A 138 1.04 20.20 -7.05
C LYS A 138 1.15 19.55 -5.68
N GLU A 139 0.10 18.87 -5.21
CA GLU A 139 0.09 18.19 -3.91
C GLU A 139 1.05 17.01 -3.90
N GLU A 140 1.07 16.24 -4.98
CA GLU A 140 2.04 15.15 -5.12
C GLU A 140 3.48 15.66 -5.07
N LYS A 141 3.78 16.75 -5.78
CA LYS A 141 5.10 17.38 -5.75
C LYS A 141 5.51 17.79 -4.33
N ILE A 142 4.60 18.32 -3.53
CA ILE A 142 4.87 18.69 -2.13
C ILE A 142 5.23 17.47 -1.26
N ILE A 143 4.70 16.29 -1.59
CA ILE A 143 4.98 15.06 -0.83
C ILE A 143 6.36 14.48 -1.20
N VAL A 144 6.80 14.64 -2.45
CA VAL A 144 8.03 14.01 -2.96
C VAL A 144 9.27 14.92 -2.95
N ASP A 145 9.09 16.25 -2.93
CA ASP A 145 10.18 17.25 -2.84
C ASP A 145 10.66 17.48 -1.40
#